data_AF-A0A1X7H3D9-F1
#
_entry.id   AF-A0A1X7H3D9-F1
#
_cell.length_a   1.000
_cell.length_b   1.000
_cell.length_c   1.000
_cell.angle_alpha   90.00
_cell.angle_beta   90.00
_cell.angle_gamma   90.00
#
_symmetry.space_group_name_H-M   'P 1'
#
loop_
_entity.id
_entity.type
_entity.pdbx_description
1 polymer ?
#
loop_
_entity_poly.entity_id
_entity_poly.type
_entity_poly.pdbx_seq_one_letter_code
_entity_poly.pdbx_strand_id
1 'polypeptide(L)'
;MTSRPIRAFCQSGLHRITLAAALLLGFGIAAAQANEGAKSNGCPWAQDVTLEINGKTLTLKQEFFTTTSAEPIEIESFKVVPLVDQLKLRIIGPKGREWEAALTRLVSGKRCSAFYAGKPVLVSNVTRNPDELILNR
;
A
#
# COMPACT_ATOMS: atom_id res chain seq x y z
N MET A 1 -26.68 44.35 -7.63
CA MET A 1 -27.37 45.24 -6.67
C MET A 1 -28.82 44.80 -6.56
N THR A 2 -29.36 44.71 -5.34
CA THR A 2 -30.77 44.45 -4.98
C THR A 2 -31.25 43.01 -5.22
N SER A 3 -32.11 42.36 -4.41
CA SER A 3 -32.61 42.53 -3.05
C SER A 3 -33.40 41.24 -2.77
N ARG A 4 -33.25 40.61 -1.59
CA ARG A 4 -34.19 39.54 -1.16
C ARG A 4 -35.55 40.17 -0.80
N PRO A 5 -36.62 39.37 -0.78
CA PRO A 5 -37.55 39.49 0.34
C PRO A 5 -37.80 38.15 1.02
N ILE A 6 -37.66 38.22 2.34
CA ILE A 6 -38.01 37.23 3.34
C ILE A 6 -39.53 37.15 3.40
N ARG A 7 -40.12 35.97 3.16
CA ARG A 7 -41.53 35.73 3.47
C ARG A 7 -41.65 35.30 4.93
N ALA A 8 -42.24 36.18 5.72
CA ALA A 8 -42.73 35.92 7.06
C ALA A 8 -43.87 34.89 7.01
N PHE A 9 -43.78 33.85 7.83
CA PHE A 9 -44.91 32.98 8.15
C PHE A 9 -45.46 33.43 9.50
N CYS A 10 -46.55 34.18 9.46
CA CYS A 10 -47.37 34.49 10.63
C CYS A 10 -48.56 33.54 10.68
N GLN A 11 -49.07 33.36 11.91
CA GLN A 11 -50.32 32.69 12.32
C GLN A 11 -50.18 31.18 12.54
N SER A 12 -50.72 30.57 13.58
CA SER A 12 -51.36 31.01 14.85
C SER A 12 -51.81 29.71 15.51
N GLY A 13 -51.57 29.51 16.80
CA GLY A 13 -52.06 28.30 17.48
C GLY A 13 -51.58 28.18 18.92
N LEU A 14 -52.02 29.09 19.77
CA LEU A 14 -51.90 28.97 21.23
C LEU A 14 -52.90 27.92 21.72
N HIS A 15 -52.45 26.68 21.89
CA HIS A 15 -53.08 25.77 22.85
C HIS A 15 -52.06 25.27 23.86
N ARG A 16 -52.22 25.79 25.08
CA ARG A 16 -51.54 25.34 26.29
C ARG A 16 -52.04 23.94 26.64
N ILE A 17 -51.14 22.97 26.69
CA ILE A 17 -51.27 21.80 27.58
C ILE A 17 -49.95 21.71 28.36
N THR A 18 -50.06 21.99 29.65
CA THR A 18 -49.04 21.75 30.68
C THR A 18 -49.02 20.26 31.04
N LEU A 19 -47.85 19.61 31.01
CA LEU A 19 -47.12 19.08 32.18
C LEU A 19 -46.13 17.93 31.84
N ALA A 20 -44.94 18.06 32.43
CA ALA A 20 -44.01 17.02 32.87
C ALA A 20 -43.36 16.09 31.83
N ALA A 21 -42.06 16.25 31.61
CA ALA A 21 -41.04 15.48 32.33
C ALA A 21 -39.64 15.82 31.79
N ALA A 22 -38.72 16.09 32.72
CA ALA A 22 -37.30 16.23 32.45
C ALA A 22 -36.72 14.96 31.82
N LEU A 23 -35.74 15.10 30.92
CA LEU A 23 -34.45 14.37 30.97
C LEU A 23 -33.59 14.68 29.72
N LEU A 24 -32.38 15.14 30.01
CA LEU A 24 -31.13 14.99 29.23
C LEU A 24 -30.89 15.94 28.06
N LEU A 25 -30.36 17.11 28.46
CA LEU A 25 -29.15 17.70 27.85
C LEU A 25 -28.19 16.62 27.33
N GLY A 26 -27.92 16.65 26.03
CA GLY A 26 -26.92 15.79 25.42
C GLY A 26 -27.01 15.81 23.91
N PHE A 27 -26.86 16.98 23.27
CA PHE A 27 -26.47 17.05 21.86
C PHE A 27 -25.03 16.53 21.71
N GLY A 28 -24.86 15.23 21.89
CA GLY A 28 -23.72 14.50 21.40
C GLY A 28 -23.95 14.31 19.91
N ILE A 29 -23.28 15.13 19.10
CA ILE A 29 -23.02 14.81 17.70
C ILE A 29 -22.17 13.54 17.76
N ALA A 30 -22.83 12.38 17.79
CA ALA A 30 -22.15 11.12 17.57
C ALA A 30 -21.59 11.22 16.16
N ALA A 31 -20.28 11.43 16.05
CA ALA A 31 -19.60 11.28 14.80
C ALA A 31 -19.97 9.89 14.30
N ALA A 32 -20.69 9.83 13.18
CA ALA A 32 -20.92 8.58 12.48
C ALA A 32 -19.53 8.06 12.12
N GLN A 33 -18.98 7.20 12.97
CA GLN A 33 -17.80 6.43 12.63
C GLN A 33 -18.25 5.55 11.48
N ALA A 34 -17.68 5.80 10.30
CA ALA A 34 -17.74 4.85 9.21
C ALA A 34 -17.19 3.53 9.76
N ASN A 35 -18.10 2.65 10.16
CA ASN A 35 -17.81 1.27 10.45
C ASN A 35 -17.58 0.62 9.09
N GLU A 36 -16.38 0.81 8.55
CA GLU A 36 -15.88 0.00 7.45
C GLU A 36 -15.89 -1.44 7.95
N GLY A 37 -16.96 -2.15 7.57
CA GLY A 37 -17.22 -3.51 7.99
C GLY A 37 -15.97 -4.36 7.87
N ALA A 38 -15.69 -5.08 8.96
CA ALA A 38 -14.71 -6.13 9.12
C ALA A 38 -14.18 -6.68 7.77
N LYS A 39 -13.03 -6.17 7.35
CA LYS A 39 -12.22 -6.71 6.25
C LYS A 39 -10.95 -7.25 6.87
N SER A 40 -10.58 -8.46 6.45
CA SER A 40 -9.52 -9.33 6.98
C SER A 40 -8.42 -8.63 7.80
N ASN A 41 -7.98 -9.25 8.90
CA ASN A 41 -6.86 -8.81 9.75
C ASN A 41 -5.48 -8.68 9.03
N GLY A 42 -5.45 -8.65 7.69
CA GLY A 42 -4.27 -8.53 6.85
C GLY A 42 -4.35 -7.36 5.88
N CYS A 43 -3.20 -6.98 5.35
CA CYS A 43 -3.08 -5.90 4.39
C CYS A 43 -3.81 -6.28 3.07
N PRO A 44 -4.88 -5.59 2.64
CA PRO A 44 -5.70 -6.02 1.50
C PRO A 44 -4.95 -5.96 0.16
N TRP A 45 -3.82 -5.25 0.11
CA TRP A 45 -2.92 -5.17 -1.04
C TRP A 45 -1.76 -6.15 -0.97
N ALA A 46 -1.63 -6.96 0.09
CA ALA A 46 -0.59 -7.97 0.17
C ALA A 46 -0.91 -9.12 -0.79
N GLN A 47 -0.17 -9.18 -1.89
CA GLN A 47 -0.28 -10.21 -2.92
C GLN A 47 1.12 -10.67 -3.29
N ASP A 48 1.29 -11.94 -3.66
CA ASP A 48 2.59 -12.39 -4.15
C ASP A 48 2.98 -11.65 -5.44
N VAL A 49 4.26 -11.31 -5.55
CA VAL A 49 4.82 -10.59 -6.69
C VAL A 49 5.23 -11.60 -7.74
N THR A 50 4.57 -11.57 -8.89
CA THR A 50 4.90 -12.41 -10.03
C THR A 50 5.73 -11.64 -11.05
N LEU A 51 6.83 -12.24 -11.50
CA LEU A 51 7.78 -11.64 -12.44
C LEU A 51 7.99 -12.58 -13.62
N GLU A 52 7.87 -12.05 -14.83
CA GLU A 52 8.18 -12.80 -16.04
C GLU A 52 9.56 -12.41 -16.55
N ILE A 53 10.50 -13.36 -16.53
CA ILE A 53 11.89 -13.16 -16.95
C ILE A 53 12.26 -14.25 -17.94
N ASN A 54 12.55 -13.84 -19.17
CA ASN A 54 13.00 -14.76 -20.23
C ASN A 54 12.06 -15.96 -20.44
N GLY A 55 10.74 -15.72 -20.36
CA GLY A 55 9.70 -16.76 -20.51
C GLY A 55 9.47 -17.64 -19.29
N LYS A 56 10.14 -17.36 -18.16
CA LYS A 56 9.89 -18.01 -16.87
C LYS A 56 9.14 -17.08 -15.93
N THR A 57 8.24 -17.63 -15.14
CA THR A 57 7.50 -16.90 -14.10
C THR A 57 8.13 -17.17 -12.74
N LEU A 58 8.61 -16.14 -12.06
CA LEU A 58 9.11 -16.18 -10.69
C LEU A 58 8.05 -15.58 -9.75
N THR A 59 7.75 -16.27 -8.66
CA THR A 59 6.79 -15.79 -7.66
C THR A 59 7.51 -15.50 -6.35
N LEU A 60 7.43 -14.26 -5.89
CA LEU A 60 8.05 -13.77 -4.66
C LEU A 60 6.96 -13.47 -3.64
N LYS A 61 7.06 -14.07 -2.45
CA LYS A 61 6.16 -13.78 -1.34
C LYS A 61 6.44 -12.40 -0.75
N GLN A 62 5.41 -11.77 -0.17
CA GLN A 62 5.54 -10.45 0.46
C GLN A 62 6.55 -10.42 1.63
N GLU A 63 6.71 -11.53 2.34
CA GLU A 63 7.64 -11.67 3.47
C GLU A 63 9.12 -11.40 3.11
N PHE A 64 9.47 -11.61 1.84
CA PHE A 64 10.80 -11.35 1.31
C PHE A 64 11.16 -9.86 1.24
N PHE A 65 10.17 -8.98 1.16
CA PHE A 65 10.38 -7.53 1.10
C PHE A 65 10.27 -6.85 2.47
N THR A 66 9.76 -7.56 3.47
CA THR A 66 9.64 -7.04 4.84
C THR A 66 10.85 -7.35 5.71
N THR A 67 11.66 -8.32 5.29
CA THR A 67 12.86 -8.71 6.02
C THR A 67 13.97 -7.73 5.65
N THR A 68 14.52 -7.01 6.63
CA THR A 68 15.64 -6.06 6.44
C THR A 68 16.95 -6.76 6.02
N SER A 69 16.92 -8.08 5.85
CA SER A 69 18.03 -8.86 5.37
C SER A 69 18.19 -8.63 3.86
N ALA A 70 19.35 -8.12 3.45
CA ALA A 70 19.73 -7.98 2.04
C ALA A 70 20.19 -9.33 1.43
N GLU A 71 19.89 -10.45 2.08
CA GLU A 71 20.30 -11.77 1.62
C GLU A 71 19.65 -12.10 0.27
N PRO A 72 20.44 -12.60 -0.70
CA PRO A 72 19.90 -13.05 -1.97
C PRO A 72 18.96 -14.24 -1.76
N ILE A 73 17.76 -14.12 -2.30
CA ILE A 73 16.76 -15.19 -2.30
C ILE A 73 16.99 -16.02 -3.55
N GLU A 74 17.33 -17.30 -3.36
CA GLU A 74 17.57 -18.22 -4.46
C GLU A 74 16.26 -18.90 -4.87
N ILE A 75 15.83 -18.65 -6.11
CA ILE A 75 14.62 -19.26 -6.69
C ILE A 75 15.03 -19.88 -8.03
N GLU A 76 14.94 -21.21 -8.11
CA GLU A 76 15.42 -22.00 -9.24
C GLU A 76 16.91 -21.74 -9.57
N SER A 77 17.16 -20.96 -10.63
CA SER A 77 18.46 -20.59 -11.18
C SER A 77 18.71 -19.08 -11.13
N PHE A 78 17.83 -18.36 -10.42
CA PHE A 78 17.90 -16.92 -10.24
C PHE A 78 18.17 -16.59 -8.78
N LYS A 79 19.03 -15.60 -8.56
CA LYS A 79 19.23 -14.95 -7.27
C LYS A 79 18.53 -13.61 -7.29
N VAL A 80 17.57 -13.43 -6.40
CA VAL A 80 16.76 -12.22 -6.30
C VAL A 80 17.21 -11.43 -5.07
N VAL A 81 17.60 -10.18 -5.27
CA VAL A 81 18.07 -9.28 -4.22
C VAL A 81 17.09 -8.11 -4.12
N PRO A 82 16.20 -8.10 -3.12
CA PRO A 82 15.30 -6.97 -2.88
C PRO A 82 16.05 -5.81 -2.23
N LEU A 83 16.30 -4.75 -3.00
CA LEU A 83 16.89 -3.51 -2.51
C LEU A 83 15.75 -2.56 -2.11
N VAL A 84 15.13 -2.84 -0.96
CA VAL A 84 13.91 -2.16 -0.49
C VAL A 84 14.11 -0.66 -0.30
N ASP A 85 15.28 -0.25 0.21
CA ASP A 85 15.63 1.17 0.41
C ASP A 85 15.74 1.95 -0.91
N GLN A 86 16.13 1.25 -1.99
CA GLN A 86 16.22 1.82 -3.32
C GLN A 86 14.94 1.60 -4.14
N LEU A 87 13.92 0.97 -3.53
CA LEU A 87 12.69 0.53 -4.21
C LEU A 87 13.00 -0.18 -5.53
N LYS A 88 13.92 -1.14 -5.47
CA LYS A 88 14.44 -1.83 -6.64
C LYS A 88 14.63 -3.32 -6.35
N LEU A 89 14.40 -4.13 -7.36
CA LEU A 89 14.67 -5.56 -7.31
C LEU A 89 15.78 -5.88 -8.30
N ARG A 90 16.91 -6.39 -7.81
CA ARG A 90 17.99 -6.88 -8.67
C ARG A 90 17.85 -8.39 -8.81
N ILE A 91 17.88 -8.89 -10.03
CA ILE A 91 17.63 -10.29 -10.34
C ILE A 91 18.82 -10.79 -11.17
N ILE A 92 19.58 -11.71 -10.60
CA ILE A 92 20.77 -12.28 -11.22
C ILE A 92 20.36 -13.66 -11.70
N GLY A 93 20.30 -13.85 -13.01
CA GLY A 93 19.95 -15.15 -13.60
C GLY A 93 21.15 -15.95 -14.07
N PRO A 94 20.89 -17.05 -14.78
CA PRO A 94 21.96 -17.93 -15.24
C PRO A 94 22.90 -17.19 -16.19
N LYS A 95 24.19 -17.50 -16.04
CA LYS A 95 25.31 -16.87 -16.76
C LYS A 95 25.54 -15.38 -16.39
N GLY A 96 25.18 -14.98 -15.18
CA GLY A 96 25.48 -13.63 -14.66
C GLY A 96 24.71 -12.50 -15.34
N ARG A 97 23.65 -12.82 -16.08
CA ARG A 97 22.76 -11.80 -16.64
C ARG A 97 21.98 -11.13 -15.52
N GLU A 98 21.88 -9.81 -15.56
CA GLU A 98 21.22 -9.03 -14.52
C GLU A 98 20.01 -8.31 -15.09
N TRP A 99 18.88 -8.48 -14.41
CA TRP A 99 17.65 -7.75 -14.62
C TRP A 99 17.35 -6.88 -13.42
N GLU A 100 16.66 -5.78 -13.66
CA GLU A 100 16.20 -4.89 -12.63
C GLU A 100 14.72 -4.61 -12.82
N ALA A 101 13.96 -4.67 -11.72
CA ALA A 101 12.57 -4.25 -11.70
C ALA A 101 12.41 -3.13 -10.66
N ALA A 102 11.60 -2.13 -10.98
CA ALA A 102 11.22 -1.11 -10.01
C ALA A 102 10.25 -1.71 -8.99
N LEU A 103 10.47 -1.45 -7.71
CA LEU A 103 9.53 -1.79 -6.64
C LEU A 103 8.67 -0.57 -6.32
N THR A 104 7.41 -0.81 -6.01
CA THR A 104 6.49 0.19 -5.50
C THR A 104 5.98 -0.28 -4.15
N ARG A 105 6.21 0.53 -3.12
CA ARG A 105 5.70 0.27 -1.78
C ARG A 105 4.35 0.96 -1.61
N LEU A 106 3.30 0.19 -1.37
CA LEU A 106 2.01 0.71 -0.93
C LEU A 106 1.94 0.64 0.58
N VAL A 107 1.62 1.78 1.21
CA VAL A 107 1.47 1.88 2.66
C VAL A 107 0.10 2.48 2.94
N SER A 108 -0.65 1.86 3.85
CA SER A 108 -1.86 2.44 4.41
C SER A 108 -1.92 2.22 5.91
N GLY A 109 -2.13 3.30 6.65
CA GLY A 109 -2.10 3.28 8.10
C GLY A 109 -0.76 2.75 8.64
N LYS A 110 -0.79 2.21 9.87
CA LYS A 110 0.42 1.76 10.58
C LYS A 110 0.79 0.29 10.35
N ARG A 111 -0.15 -0.54 9.92
CA ARG A 111 -0.04 -2.01 9.95
C ARG A 111 0.02 -2.66 8.57
N CYS A 112 -0.20 -1.90 7.50
CA CYS A 112 -0.32 -2.45 6.16
C CYS A 112 0.70 -1.81 5.22
N SER A 113 1.64 -2.66 4.79
CA SER A 113 2.64 -2.37 3.78
C SER A 113 2.63 -3.54 2.80
N ALA A 114 2.58 -3.24 1.51
CA ALA A 114 2.68 -4.23 0.44
C ALA A 114 3.64 -3.72 -0.63
N PHE A 115 4.30 -4.64 -1.33
CA PHE A 115 5.21 -4.33 -2.42
C PHE A 115 4.69 -4.87 -3.73
N TYR A 116 4.84 -4.07 -4.79
CA TYR A 116 4.63 -4.49 -6.16
C TYR A 116 5.93 -4.35 -6.92
N ALA A 117 6.16 -5.22 -7.88
CA ALA A 117 7.27 -5.06 -8.82
C ALA A 117 6.75 -4.74 -10.22
N GLY A 118 7.41 -3.80 -10.87
CA GLY A 118 7.21 -3.52 -12.28
C GLY A 118 7.84 -4.59 -13.17
N LYS A 119 7.76 -4.36 -14.48
CA LYS A 119 8.35 -5.25 -15.48
C LYS A 119 9.89 -5.28 -15.32
N PRO A 120 10.51 -6.47 -15.23
CA PRO A 120 11.97 -6.60 -15.23
C PRO A 120 12.56 -6.11 -16.56
N VAL A 121 13.61 -5.30 -16.47
CA VAL A 121 14.39 -4.79 -17.59
C VAL A 121 15.78 -5.38 -17.51
N LEU A 122 16.33 -5.84 -18.64
CA LEU A 122 17.71 -6.32 -18.70
C LEU A 122 18.67 -5.14 -18.58
N VAL A 123 19.56 -5.17 -17.58
CA VAL A 123 20.50 -4.06 -17.29
C VAL A 123 21.93 -4.44 -17.57
N SER A 124 22.29 -5.72 -17.39
CA SER A 124 23.59 -6.23 -17.81
C SER A 124 23.46 -7.56 -18.52
N ASN A 125 24.08 -7.65 -19.70
CA ASN A 125 24.30 -8.89 -20.43
C ASN A 125 25.76 -9.39 -20.28
N VAL A 126 26.58 -8.67 -19.51
CA VAL A 126 27.95 -9.06 -19.24
C VAL A 126 27.93 -10.04 -18.09
N THR A 127 28.48 -11.24 -18.31
CA THR A 127 28.73 -12.27 -17.31
C THR A 127 29.68 -11.70 -16.25
N ARG A 128 29.19 -10.89 -15.32
CA ARG A 128 30.01 -10.28 -14.29
C ARG A 128 30.26 -11.31 -13.19
N ASN A 129 31.52 -11.63 -12.95
CA ASN A 129 31.89 -12.49 -11.84
C ASN A 129 31.48 -11.78 -10.53
N PRO A 130 30.60 -12.38 -9.70
CA PRO A 130 30.15 -11.75 -8.45
C PRO A 130 31.30 -11.46 -7.46
N ASP A 131 32.48 -12.08 -7.67
CA ASP A 131 33.69 -11.88 -6.88
C ASP A 131 34.65 -10.83 -7.44
N GLU A 132 34.30 -10.12 -8.52
CA GLU A 132 35.03 -8.92 -8.93
C GLU A 132 34.75 -7.79 -7.95
N LEU A 133 35.50 -7.84 -6.85
CA LEU A 133 35.70 -6.80 -5.85
C LEU A 133 35.56 -5.41 -6.49
N ILE A 134 34.62 -4.63 -5.97
CA ILE A 134 34.61 -3.17 -6.10
C ILE A 134 35.83 -2.65 -5.34
N LEU A 135 37.02 -2.82 -5.93
CA LEU A 135 38.24 -2.11 -5.59
C LEU A 135 38.31 -0.92 -6.54
N ASN A 136 37.58 0.14 -6.22
CA ASN A 136 37.81 1.44 -6.83
C ASN A 136 37.71 2.54 -5.78
N ARG A 137 38.91 2.79 -5.21
CA ARG A 137 39.57 4.06 -4.92
C ARG A 137 38.83 5.15 -4.14
#